data_AF-A0A920A1W0-F1
#
_entry.id   AF-A0A920A1W0-F1
#
_cell.length_a   1.000
_cell.length_b   1.000
_cell.length_c   1.000
_cell.angle_alpha   90.00
_cell.angle_beta   90.00
_cell.angle_gamma   90.00
#
_symmetry.space_group_name_H-M   'P 1'
#
loop_
_entity.id
_entity.type
_entity.pdbx_description
1 polymer ?
#
loop_
_entity_poly.entity_id
_entity_poly.type
_entity_poly.pdbx_seq_one_letter_code
_entity_poly.pdbx_strand_id
1 'polypeptide(L)'
;MLLIKKSVFTYIFIFFFFISPTLADTLNQERKFNIYAKLSLVPKIKIMEISTLLNVENETFDYEFIINSKNIVEFINQIDGKGKVEGFVNNLYQPTNYAYKYIRKKKEKYVEIDYDNNKVVKVINVPEFDSSKLSVVNDEMLIGTIDPSSFFLNVLDFNKTESCKNKFKIFDGKTKI
;
A
#
# COMPACT_ATOMS: atom_id res chain seq x y z
N MET A 1 -23.04 -55.53 -20.25
CA MET A 1 -21.82 -54.96 -19.62
C MET A 1 -21.12 -53.89 -20.46
N LEU A 2 -21.77 -53.26 -21.46
CA LEU A 2 -21.16 -52.19 -22.28
C LEU A 2 -21.69 -50.78 -21.93
N LEU A 3 -22.96 -50.67 -21.49
CA LEU A 3 -23.59 -49.39 -21.14
C LEU A 3 -23.01 -48.74 -19.88
N ILE A 4 -22.62 -49.53 -18.88
CA ILE A 4 -22.02 -49.04 -17.63
C ILE A 4 -20.66 -48.37 -17.90
N LYS A 5 -19.86 -48.92 -18.82
CA LYS A 5 -18.54 -48.35 -19.21
C LYS A 5 -18.65 -46.99 -19.91
N LYS A 6 -19.69 -46.77 -20.73
CA LYS A 6 -19.92 -45.50 -21.43
C LYS A 6 -20.33 -44.39 -20.45
N SER A 7 -21.23 -44.71 -19.51
CA SER A 7 -21.72 -43.79 -18.48
C SER A 7 -20.58 -43.25 -17.60
N VAL A 8 -19.71 -44.12 -17.08
CA VAL A 8 -18.58 -43.72 -16.23
C VAL A 8 -17.60 -42.82 -16.98
N PHE A 9 -17.34 -43.09 -18.26
CA PHE A 9 -16.47 -42.25 -19.09
C PHE A 9 -17.04 -40.85 -19.30
N THR A 10 -18.36 -40.72 -19.47
CA THR A 10 -19.04 -39.43 -19.61
C THR A 10 -18.99 -38.63 -18.32
N TYR A 11 -19.17 -39.26 -17.15
CA TYR A 11 -19.04 -38.57 -15.86
C TYR A 11 -17.61 -38.09 -15.57
N ILE A 12 -16.59 -38.88 -15.92
CA ILE A 12 -15.18 -38.47 -15.80
C ILE A 12 -14.87 -37.27 -16.71
N PHE A 13 -15.36 -37.29 -17.95
CA PHE A 13 -15.15 -36.19 -18.91
C PHE A 13 -15.80 -34.89 -18.42
N ILE A 14 -17.02 -34.97 -17.87
CA ILE A 14 -17.72 -33.82 -17.29
C ILE A 14 -16.97 -33.28 -16.05
N PHE A 15 -16.42 -34.15 -15.21
CA PHE A 15 -15.64 -33.75 -14.03
C PHE A 15 -14.40 -32.93 -14.39
N PHE A 16 -13.71 -33.26 -15.50
CA PHE A 16 -12.56 -32.48 -15.98
C PHE A 16 -12.92 -31.12 -16.57
N PHE A 17 -14.15 -30.91 -17.08
CA PHE A 17 -14.59 -29.59 -17.56
C PHE A 17 -14.97 -28.62 -16.44
N PHE A 18 -15.33 -29.13 -15.25
CA PHE A 18 -15.68 -28.30 -14.09
C PHE A 18 -14.49 -27.92 -13.22
N ILE A 19 -13.33 -28.55 -13.43
CA ILE A 19 -12.07 -28.11 -12.80
C ILE A 19 -11.44 -27.10 -13.76
N SER A 20 -12.02 -25.91 -13.84
CA SER A 20 -11.24 -24.77 -14.34
C SER A 20 -10.12 -24.54 -13.32
N PRO A 21 -8.83 -24.64 -13.69
CA PRO A 21 -7.80 -24.09 -12.84
C PRO A 21 -8.11 -22.59 -12.78
N THR A 22 -8.63 -22.12 -11.65
CA THR A 22 -8.58 -20.70 -11.32
C THR A 22 -7.10 -20.40 -11.16
N LEU A 23 -6.43 -20.09 -12.27
CA LEU A 23 -5.11 -19.49 -12.22
C LEU A 23 -5.34 -18.20 -11.43
N ALA A 24 -4.72 -18.12 -10.25
CA ALA A 24 -4.76 -16.89 -9.48
C ALA A 24 -4.20 -15.79 -10.37
N ASP A 25 -5.01 -14.77 -10.64
CA ASP A 25 -4.58 -13.65 -11.46
C ASP A 25 -3.45 -12.93 -10.73
N THR A 26 -2.25 -13.05 -11.27
CA THR A 26 -1.11 -12.25 -10.83
C THR A 26 -1.20 -10.88 -11.49
N LEU A 27 -1.33 -9.82 -10.71
CA LEU A 27 -1.24 -8.45 -11.20
C LEU A 27 0.14 -7.89 -10.89
N ASN A 28 0.88 -7.49 -11.92
CA ASN A 28 2.12 -6.74 -11.76
C ASN A 28 1.96 -5.38 -12.45
N GLN A 29 2.16 -4.30 -11.70
CA GLN A 29 1.92 -2.95 -12.19
C GLN A 29 2.96 -1.95 -11.70
N GLU A 30 3.70 -1.38 -12.66
CA GLU A 30 4.57 -0.24 -12.45
C GLU A 30 3.86 1.08 -12.76
N ARG A 31 4.12 2.11 -11.94
CA ARG A 31 3.62 3.47 -12.19
C ARG A 31 4.68 4.51 -11.89
N LYS A 32 4.62 5.64 -12.61
CA LYS A 32 5.46 6.82 -12.37
C LYS A 32 4.60 8.07 -12.31
N PHE A 33 4.71 8.81 -11.22
CA PHE A 33 4.00 10.05 -10.96
C PHE A 33 4.97 11.22 -10.95
N ASN A 34 4.57 12.33 -11.58
CA ASN A 34 5.29 13.59 -11.53
C ASN A 34 4.40 14.62 -10.84
N ILE A 35 4.84 15.14 -9.70
CA ILE A 35 4.09 16.13 -8.93
C ILE A 35 4.63 17.52 -9.24
N TYR A 36 3.71 18.43 -9.52
CA TYR A 36 4.01 19.81 -9.88
C TYR A 36 3.37 20.77 -8.88
N ALA A 37 4.14 21.75 -8.41
CA ALA A 37 3.61 22.90 -7.70
C ALA A 37 3.24 23.99 -8.71
N LYS A 38 2.07 24.62 -8.52
CA LYS A 38 1.65 25.80 -9.26
C LYS A 38 1.50 26.96 -8.28
N LEU A 39 2.28 28.02 -8.50
CA LEU A 39 2.12 29.30 -7.80
C LEU A 39 1.56 30.32 -8.81
N SER A 40 0.80 31.30 -8.32
CA SER A 40 0.01 32.21 -9.18
C SER A 40 0.82 32.95 -10.26
N LEU A 41 2.10 33.22 -10.00
CA LEU A 41 2.98 34.03 -10.87
C LEU A 41 4.20 33.27 -11.41
N VAL A 42 4.33 31.98 -11.12
CA VAL A 42 5.50 31.17 -11.50
C VAL A 42 5.03 29.99 -12.36
N PRO A 43 5.75 29.61 -13.43
CA PRO A 43 5.44 28.40 -14.18
C PRO A 43 5.37 27.17 -13.26
N LYS A 44 4.62 26.14 -13.68
CA LYS A 44 4.52 24.89 -12.91
C LYS A 44 5.92 24.29 -12.74
N ILE A 45 6.35 24.11 -11.50
CA ILE A 45 7.65 23.53 -11.17
C ILE A 45 7.42 22.09 -10.74
N LYS A 46 8.16 21.17 -11.33
CA LYS A 46 8.19 19.78 -10.87
C LYS A 46 8.85 19.73 -9.49
N ILE A 47 8.16 19.20 -8.49
CA ILE A 47 8.67 19.18 -7.11
C ILE A 47 8.98 17.79 -6.59
N MET A 48 8.40 16.75 -7.21
CA MET A 48 8.59 15.37 -6.76
C MET A 48 8.33 14.38 -7.89
N GLU A 49 9.03 13.25 -7.84
CA GLU A 49 8.78 12.04 -8.62
C GLU A 49 8.45 10.90 -7.66
N ILE A 50 7.44 10.11 -7.98
CA ILE A 50 7.11 8.88 -7.26
C ILE A 50 7.11 7.73 -8.27
N SER A 51 7.88 6.69 -8.01
CA SER A 51 7.88 5.44 -8.78
C SER A 51 7.35 4.33 -7.89
N THR A 52 6.51 3.46 -8.43
CA THR A 52 5.86 2.40 -7.65
C THR A 52 5.83 1.09 -8.41
N LEU A 53 5.94 -0.03 -7.70
CA LEU A 53 5.77 -1.39 -8.22
C LEU A 53 4.76 -2.12 -7.32
N LEU A 54 3.64 -2.54 -7.89
CA LEU A 54 2.62 -3.33 -7.23
C LEU A 54 2.63 -4.75 -7.78
N ASN A 55 2.77 -5.74 -6.91
CA ASN A 55 2.54 -7.15 -7.22
C ASN A 55 1.37 -7.64 -6.38
N VAL A 56 0.39 -8.29 -6.99
CA VAL A 56 -0.72 -8.97 -6.32
C VAL A 56 -0.73 -10.42 -6.75
N GLU A 57 -0.72 -11.33 -5.79
CA GLU A 57 -0.77 -12.77 -6.01
C GLU A 57 -1.53 -13.43 -4.87
N ASN A 58 -2.47 -14.33 -5.18
CA ASN A 58 -3.25 -15.07 -4.17
C ASN A 58 -3.85 -14.18 -3.06
N GLU A 59 -4.49 -13.07 -3.44
CA GLU A 59 -5.09 -12.08 -2.51
C GLU A 59 -4.08 -11.38 -1.59
N THR A 60 -2.78 -11.60 -1.76
CA THR A 60 -1.72 -10.85 -1.09
C THR A 60 -1.15 -9.79 -2.02
N PHE A 61 -0.59 -8.72 -1.46
CA PHE A 61 0.11 -7.72 -2.26
C PHE A 61 1.45 -7.31 -1.65
N ASP A 62 2.40 -7.05 -2.54
CA ASP A 62 3.66 -6.38 -2.30
C ASP A 62 3.66 -5.06 -3.06
N TYR A 63 3.91 -3.95 -2.36
CA TYR A 63 3.92 -2.62 -2.94
C TYR A 63 5.19 -1.87 -2.56
N GLU A 64 6.07 -1.65 -3.54
CA GLU A 64 7.25 -0.83 -3.37
C GLU A 64 7.03 0.57 -3.93
N PHE A 65 7.61 1.57 -3.26
CA PHE A 65 7.58 2.95 -3.73
C PHE A 65 8.92 3.66 -3.49
N ILE A 66 9.29 4.54 -4.42
CA ILE A 66 10.45 5.40 -4.34
C ILE A 66 9.98 6.84 -4.55
N ILE A 67 10.36 7.74 -3.65
CA ILE A 67 10.05 9.16 -3.70
C ILE A 67 11.35 9.91 -3.88
N ASN A 68 11.37 10.84 -4.84
CA ASN A 68 12.49 11.75 -5.06
C ASN A 68 11.96 13.18 -5.15
N SER A 69 12.43 14.04 -4.26
CA SER A 69 12.24 15.48 -4.32
C SER A 69 13.03 16.07 -5.48
N LYS A 70 12.52 17.16 -6.07
CA LYS A 70 13.17 17.86 -7.21
C LYS A 70 13.23 19.36 -6.96
N ASN A 71 14.16 20.01 -7.65
CA ASN A 71 14.28 21.47 -7.71
C ASN A 71 14.37 22.09 -6.31
N ILE A 72 13.66 23.20 -6.08
CA ILE A 72 13.73 23.97 -4.83
C ILE A 72 13.32 23.15 -3.59
N VAL A 73 12.51 22.10 -3.75
CA VAL A 73 12.11 21.22 -2.64
C VAL A 73 13.27 20.34 -2.18
N GLU A 74 14.12 19.88 -3.10
CA GLU A 74 15.34 19.14 -2.79
C GLU A 74 16.26 19.97 -1.88
N PHE A 75 16.34 21.29 -2.10
CA PHE A 75 17.18 22.18 -1.29
C PHE A 75 16.58 22.49 0.09
N ILE A 76 15.28 22.76 0.17
CA ILE A 76 14.64 23.29 1.40
C ILE A 76 14.13 22.18 2.32
N ASN A 77 13.52 21.14 1.75
CA ASN A 77 12.87 20.08 2.53
C ASN A 77 12.86 18.79 1.71
N GLN A 78 14.06 18.30 1.37
CA GLN A 78 14.28 17.00 0.74
C GLN A 78 13.49 15.92 1.47
N ILE A 79 12.77 15.11 0.71
CA ILE A 79 12.09 13.89 1.13
C ILE A 79 12.39 12.88 0.01
N ASP A 80 13.54 12.23 0.16
CA ASP A 80 13.98 11.17 -0.75
C ASP A 80 13.98 9.87 0.01
N GLY A 81 13.34 8.84 -0.52
CA GLY A 81 13.19 7.59 0.23
C GLY A 81 12.62 6.46 -0.57
N LYS A 82 12.77 5.25 -0.01
CA LYS A 82 12.18 4.02 -0.50
C LYS A 82 11.35 3.40 0.61
N GLY A 83 10.18 2.90 0.27
CA GLY A 83 9.39 2.10 1.19
C GLY A 83 8.76 0.88 0.52
N LYS A 84 8.23 0.02 1.37
CA LYS A 84 7.55 -1.22 1.03
C LYS A 84 6.30 -1.34 1.90
N VAL A 85 5.24 -1.87 1.32
CA VAL A 85 4.02 -2.28 2.01
C VAL A 85 3.71 -3.70 1.62
N GLU A 86 3.37 -4.51 2.60
CA GLU A 86 2.87 -5.87 2.41
C GLU A 86 1.48 -5.95 3.01
N GLY A 87 0.64 -6.82 2.46
CA GLY A 87 -0.70 -7.01 2.99
C GLY A 87 -1.58 -7.91 2.16
N PHE A 88 -2.87 -7.74 2.34
CA PHE A 88 -3.90 -8.52 1.66
C PHE A 88 -4.93 -7.62 0.98
N VAL A 89 -5.60 -8.19 -0.02
CA VAL A 89 -6.58 -7.51 -0.86
C VAL A 89 -7.96 -8.09 -0.52
N ASN A 90 -8.70 -7.39 0.35
CA ASN A 90 -10.08 -7.72 0.68
C ASN A 90 -10.97 -6.50 0.40
N ASN A 91 -11.44 -6.37 -0.84
CA ASN A 91 -12.04 -5.17 -1.44
C ASN A 91 -11.10 -3.96 -1.52
N LEU A 92 -10.30 -3.73 -0.48
CA LEU A 92 -9.27 -2.70 -0.35
C LEU A 92 -7.90 -3.34 -0.11
N TYR A 93 -6.84 -2.60 -0.37
CA TYR A 93 -5.48 -2.96 0.04
C TYR A 93 -5.35 -2.68 1.54
N GLN A 94 -5.23 -3.74 2.33
CA GLN A 94 -5.10 -3.70 3.78
C GLN A 94 -3.67 -4.10 4.19
N PRO A 95 -2.90 -3.20 4.81
CA PRO A 95 -1.51 -3.48 5.16
C PRO A 95 -1.40 -4.43 6.35
N THR A 96 -0.41 -5.32 6.31
CA THR A 96 0.12 -6.07 7.45
C THR A 96 1.45 -5.49 7.92
N ASN A 97 2.23 -4.93 6.98
CA ASN A 97 3.47 -4.23 7.27
C ASN A 97 3.62 -3.00 6.37
N TYR A 98 4.14 -1.92 6.95
CA TYR A 98 4.60 -0.74 6.25
C TYR A 98 6.00 -0.39 6.73
N ALA A 99 6.94 -0.21 5.79
CA ALA A 99 8.29 0.25 6.09
C ALA A 99 8.70 1.38 5.14
N TYR A 100 9.29 2.44 5.67
CA TYR A 100 9.73 3.59 4.90
C TYR A 100 11.04 4.16 5.42
N LYS A 101 12.10 4.06 4.61
CA LYS A 101 13.40 4.69 4.84
C LYS A 101 13.54 5.93 3.98
N TYR A 102 13.84 7.07 4.59
CA TYR A 102 13.93 8.34 3.87
C TYR A 102 14.93 9.32 4.48
N ILE A 103 15.39 10.26 3.66
CA ILE A 103 16.24 11.37 4.06
C ILE A 103 15.36 12.60 4.15
N ARG A 104 15.40 13.28 5.31
CA ARG A 104 14.78 14.59 5.49
C ARG A 104 15.71 15.55 6.19
N LYS A 105 15.94 16.72 5.57
CA LYS A 105 16.90 17.73 6.07
C LYS A 105 18.28 17.11 6.35
N LYS A 106 18.79 16.31 5.40
CA LYS A 106 20.08 15.61 5.49
C LYS A 106 20.21 14.61 6.65
N LYS A 107 19.10 14.16 7.23
CA LYS A 107 19.08 13.12 8.26
C LYS A 107 18.31 11.91 7.76
N GLU A 108 18.90 10.73 7.90
CA GLU A 108 18.19 9.47 7.67
C GLU A 108 17.09 9.29 8.70
N LYS A 109 15.97 8.74 8.23
CA LYS A 109 14.80 8.42 9.01
C LYS A 109 14.24 7.09 8.57
N TYR A 110 13.60 6.41 9.49
CA TYR A 110 12.93 5.15 9.28
C TYR A 110 11.62 5.12 10.06
N VAL A 111 10.58 4.59 9.44
CA VAL A 111 9.30 4.29 10.09
C VAL A 111 8.91 2.88 9.69
N GLU A 112 8.49 2.08 10.67
CA GLU A 112 7.89 0.76 10.47
C GLU A 112 6.59 0.68 11.27
N ILE A 113 5.54 0.14 10.66
CA ILE A 113 4.24 -0.06 11.30
C ILE A 113 3.81 -1.50 10.98
N ASP A 114 3.57 -2.29 12.03
CA ASP A 114 2.99 -3.63 11.89
C ASP A 114 1.52 -3.61 12.31
N TYR A 115 0.72 -4.35 11.57
CA TYR A 115 -0.70 -4.51 11.78
C TYR A 115 -1.01 -5.98 12.06
N ASP A 116 -1.82 -6.23 13.07
CA ASP A 116 -2.45 -7.53 13.31
C ASP A 116 -3.96 -7.33 13.44
N ASN A 117 -4.74 -8.13 12.72
CA ASN A 117 -6.21 -8.06 12.71
C ASN A 117 -6.75 -6.63 12.53
N ASN A 118 -6.20 -5.87 11.57
CA ASN A 118 -6.54 -4.47 11.30
C ASN A 118 -6.28 -3.49 12.46
N LYS A 119 -5.42 -3.83 13.42
CA LYS A 119 -4.97 -2.94 14.49
C LYS A 119 -3.46 -2.76 14.41
N VAL A 120 -2.98 -1.54 14.62
CA VAL A 120 -1.53 -1.29 14.80
C VAL A 120 -1.06 -1.97 16.07
N VAL A 121 -0.06 -2.85 15.96
CA VAL A 121 0.53 -3.58 17.10
C VAL A 121 1.96 -3.15 17.40
N LYS A 122 2.66 -2.56 16.43
CA LYS A 122 4.04 -2.12 16.59
C LYS A 122 4.32 -0.91 15.72
N VAL A 123 5.09 0.03 16.28
CA VAL A 123 5.59 1.20 15.58
C VAL A 123 7.06 1.38 15.92
N ILE A 124 7.93 1.40 14.92
CA ILE A 124 9.35 1.74 15.09
C ILE A 124 9.59 3.06 14.36
N ASN A 125 10.26 4.00 15.05
CA ASN A 125 10.72 5.25 14.46
C ASN A 125 12.21 5.41 14.72
N VAL A 126 12.99 5.68 13.67
CA VAL A 126 14.41 6.05 13.80
C VAL A 126 14.61 7.42 13.15
N PRO A 127 15.21 8.40 13.85
CA PRO A 127 15.42 8.40 15.29
C PRO A 127 14.09 8.35 16.05
N GLU A 128 14.14 7.85 17.28
CA GLU A 128 12.96 7.83 18.15
C GLU A 128 12.43 9.25 18.37
N PHE A 129 11.12 9.38 18.42
CA PHE A 129 10.47 10.64 18.73
C PHE A 129 10.50 10.90 20.23
N ASP A 130 10.66 12.16 20.58
CA ASP A 130 10.44 12.63 21.95
C ASP A 130 8.96 12.50 22.30
N SER A 131 8.62 11.50 23.13
CA SER A 131 7.25 11.15 23.49
C SER A 131 6.49 12.28 24.19
N SER A 132 7.20 13.25 24.78
CA SER A 132 6.60 14.45 25.38
C SER A 132 5.99 15.42 24.35
N LYS A 133 6.40 15.30 23.08
CA LYS A 133 5.98 16.16 21.97
C LYS A 133 4.94 15.51 21.06
N LEU A 134 4.49 14.31 21.40
CA LEU A 134 3.54 13.55 20.61
C LEU A 134 2.14 13.63 21.22
N SER A 135 1.14 13.71 20.35
CA SER A 135 -0.25 13.56 20.74
C SER A 135 -0.50 12.12 21.21
N VAL A 136 -1.27 11.98 22.28
CA VAL A 136 -1.72 10.69 22.80
C VAL A 136 -2.84 10.16 21.89
N VAL A 137 -2.71 8.91 21.47
CA VAL A 137 -3.77 8.15 20.80
C VAL A 137 -4.22 7.02 21.71
N ASN A 138 -5.50 6.69 21.69
CA ASN A 138 -6.00 5.51 22.38
C ASN A 138 -5.96 4.29 21.45
N ASP A 139 -6.01 3.11 22.05
CA ASP A 139 -5.99 1.83 21.31
C ASP A 139 -7.11 1.71 20.27
N GLU A 140 -8.28 2.30 20.52
CA GLU A 140 -9.44 2.26 19.61
C GLU A 140 -9.20 3.09 18.34
N MET A 141 -8.40 4.15 18.42
CA MET A 141 -8.02 4.99 17.28
C MET A 141 -7.08 4.27 16.32
N LEU A 142 -6.37 3.23 16.79
CA LEU A 142 -5.46 2.41 15.99
C LEU A 142 -6.17 1.25 15.25
N ILE A 143 -7.48 1.09 15.47
CA ILE A 143 -8.28 0.04 14.81
C ILE A 143 -8.80 0.56 13.47
N GLY A 144 -8.56 -0.24 12.42
CA GLY A 144 -8.97 0.02 11.05
C GLY A 144 -8.17 1.14 10.39
N THR A 145 -6.98 1.45 10.89
CA THR A 145 -6.06 2.41 10.27
C THR A 145 -5.22 1.74 9.20
N ILE A 146 -4.85 2.51 8.17
CA ILE A 146 -3.88 2.13 7.16
C ILE A 146 -2.75 3.16 7.09
N ASP A 147 -1.61 2.77 6.53
CA ASP A 147 -0.49 3.69 6.32
C ASP A 147 -0.76 4.63 5.11
N PRO A 148 -0.02 5.75 4.99
CA PRO A 148 -0.19 6.69 3.89
C PRO A 148 0.00 6.10 2.49
N SER A 149 0.87 5.10 2.33
CA SER A 149 1.14 4.46 1.04
C SER A 149 0.03 3.50 0.65
N SER A 150 -0.50 2.71 1.58
CA SER A 150 -1.73 1.94 1.36
C SER A 150 -2.92 2.82 1.02
N PHE A 151 -3.06 3.97 1.68
CA PHE A 151 -4.10 4.94 1.34
C PHE A 151 -3.95 5.43 -0.10
N PHE A 152 -2.72 5.83 -0.49
CA PHE A 152 -2.44 6.26 -1.85
C PHE A 152 -2.77 5.16 -2.86
N LEU A 153 -2.37 3.91 -2.59
CA LEU A 153 -2.66 2.76 -3.44
C LEU A 153 -4.16 2.51 -3.62
N ASN A 154 -4.94 2.57 -2.53
CA ASN A 154 -6.40 2.42 -2.58
C ASN A 154 -7.04 3.53 -3.44
N VAL A 155 -6.60 4.78 -3.31
CA VAL A 155 -7.15 5.90 -4.11
C VAL A 155 -6.85 5.76 -5.61
N LEU A 156 -5.75 5.09 -5.99
CA LEU A 156 -5.44 4.82 -7.39
C LEU A 156 -6.38 3.80 -8.04
N ASP A 157 -7.07 2.98 -7.26
CA ASP A 157 -8.01 1.97 -7.74
C ASP A 157 -9.46 2.46 -7.55
N PHE A 158 -9.91 3.26 -8.52
CA PHE A 158 -11.23 3.91 -8.49
C PHE A 158 -12.38 2.92 -8.22
N ASN A 159 -12.32 1.73 -8.83
CA ASN A 159 -13.37 0.72 -8.71
C ASN A 159 -13.44 0.14 -7.29
N LYS A 160 -12.28 -0.10 -6.66
CA LYS A 160 -12.21 -0.57 -5.27
C LYS A 160 -12.69 0.46 -4.24
N THR A 161 -12.70 1.75 -4.59
CA THR A 161 -13.15 2.83 -3.68
C THR A 161 -14.63 3.16 -3.74
N GLU A 162 -15.45 2.37 -4.43
CA GLU A 162 -16.88 2.64 -4.69
C GLU A 162 -17.12 4.07 -5.25
N SER A 163 -16.27 4.50 -6.19
CA SER A 163 -16.28 5.87 -6.69
C SER A 163 -16.00 6.92 -5.60
N CYS A 164 -14.94 6.70 -4.82
CA CYS A 164 -14.47 7.59 -3.75
C CYS A 164 -15.44 7.78 -2.57
N LYS A 165 -16.28 6.78 -2.26
CA LYS A 165 -17.20 6.83 -1.10
C LYS A 165 -16.58 6.28 0.19
N ASN A 166 -15.53 5.49 0.07
CA ASN A 166 -14.88 4.86 1.22
C ASN A 166 -14.24 5.89 2.16
N LYS A 167 -14.36 5.63 3.46
CA LYS A 167 -13.70 6.42 4.51
C LYS A 167 -12.45 5.67 4.96
N PHE A 168 -11.33 6.37 5.06
CA PHE A 168 -10.06 5.82 5.50
C PHE A 168 -9.61 6.50 6.79
N LYS A 169 -9.12 5.72 7.76
CA LYS A 169 -8.33 6.23 8.88
C LYS A 169 -6.87 6.04 8.54
N ILE A 170 -6.07 7.09 8.60
CA ILE A 170 -4.67 7.07 8.19
C ILE A 170 -3.80 7.24 9.44
N PHE A 171 -2.82 6.35 9.62
CA PHE A 171 -1.86 6.40 10.71
C PHE A 171 -0.44 6.47 10.14
N ASP A 172 0.31 7.52 10.51
CA ASP A 172 1.63 7.82 9.96
C ASP A 172 2.79 7.43 10.88
N GLY A 173 2.51 6.77 12.01
CA GLY A 173 3.51 6.35 12.99
C GLY A 173 4.01 7.47 13.91
N LYS A 174 3.47 8.70 13.83
CA LYS A 174 3.95 9.86 14.59
C LYS A 174 3.01 10.26 15.75
N THR A 175 2.72 9.32 16.64
CA THR A 175 1.90 9.55 17.84
C THR A 175 2.41 8.73 19.03
N LYS A 176 1.97 9.07 20.23
CA LYS A 176 2.23 8.30 21.44
C LYS A 176 1.06 7.34 21.67
N ILE A 177 1.35 6.04 21.56
CA ILE A 177 0.46 4.94 21.95
C ILE A 177 0.57 4.76 23.46
#